data_AF-A0A2A7MFM3-F1
#
_entry.id   AF-A0A2A7MFM3-F1
#
_cell.length_a   1.000
_cell.length_b   1.000
_cell.length_c   1.000
_cell.angle_alpha   90.00
_cell.angle_beta   90.00
_cell.angle_gamma   90.00
#
_symmetry.space_group_name_H-M   'P 1'
#
loop_
_entity.id
_entity.type
_entity.pdbx_description
1 polymer ?
#
loop_
_entity_poly.entity_id
_entity_poly.type
_entity_poly.pdbx_seq_one_letter_code
_entity_poly.pdbx_strand_id
1 'polypeptide(L)'
;MAIYNITYFISDTTGGCGCGDHDHEHEHNHSHNDSCNCGHDHSHNDEKTSCGCNHDHEHHHDEEEIDSELKITAKIRSFGAWAQVMPESFVVKSDLSAKEMYEELKSVSNAGDILLVTKIDPSEVAYENEALVEWLNK
;
A
#
# COMPACT_ATOMS: atom_id res chain seq x y z
N MET A 1 18.95 -1.47 19.95
CA MET A 1 18.14 -1.76 18.77
C MET A 1 18.66 -3.00 18.05
N ALA A 2 17.80 -3.97 17.79
CA ALA A 2 18.13 -5.19 17.03
C ALA A 2 17.72 -5.02 15.56
N ILE A 3 18.30 -5.84 14.68
CA ILE A 3 18.05 -5.80 13.24
C ILE A 3 17.31 -7.07 12.83
N TYR A 4 16.29 -6.90 12.01
CA TYR A 4 15.43 -7.98 11.55
C TYR A 4 15.25 -7.91 10.04
N ASN A 5 15.32 -9.06 9.39
CA ASN A 5 14.77 -9.23 8.05
C ASN A 5 13.30 -9.67 8.18
N ILE A 6 12.40 -8.87 7.62
CA ILE A 6 10.98 -9.16 7.50
C ILE A 6 10.70 -9.49 6.05
N THR A 7 10.27 -10.71 5.78
CA THR A 7 9.84 -11.15 4.45
C THR A 7 8.37 -11.52 4.51
N TYR A 8 7.61 -11.13 3.51
CA TYR A 8 6.19 -11.48 3.39
C TYR A 8 5.89 -12.07 2.02
N PHE A 9 4.77 -12.75 1.92
CA PHE A 9 4.18 -13.16 0.64
C PHE A 9 2.68 -12.96 0.76
N ILE A 10 2.10 -12.24 -0.19
CA ILE A 10 0.67 -12.01 -0.26
C ILE A 10 0.07 -13.16 -1.05
N SER A 11 -0.78 -13.95 -0.41
CA SER A 11 -1.52 -14.99 -1.15
C SER A 11 -2.64 -14.32 -1.94
N ASP A 12 -2.71 -14.61 -3.23
CA ASP A 12 -3.75 -14.13 -4.16
C ASP A 12 -5.15 -14.73 -3.88
N THR A 13 -5.46 -15.00 -2.61
CA THR A 13 -6.77 -15.52 -2.17
C THR A 13 -7.83 -14.42 -2.09
N THR A 14 -7.45 -13.16 -2.26
CA THR A 14 -8.36 -12.13 -2.80
C THR A 14 -8.46 -12.35 -4.30
N GLY A 15 -9.15 -13.44 -4.67
CA GLY A 15 -9.55 -13.75 -6.04
C GLY A 15 -10.47 -12.64 -6.56
N GLY A 16 -9.83 -11.57 -6.99
CA GLY A 16 -10.41 -10.30 -7.38
C GLY A 16 -9.39 -9.49 -8.16
N CYS A 17 -8.54 -10.15 -8.96
CA CYS A 17 -8.13 -9.49 -10.20
C CYS A 17 -9.43 -9.01 -10.86
N GLY A 18 -9.64 -7.69 -10.93
CA GLY A 18 -10.73 -7.04 -11.66
C GLY A 18 -10.63 -7.26 -13.18
N CYS A 19 -10.27 -8.48 -13.56
CA CYS A 19 -10.20 -9.06 -14.89
C CYS A 19 -10.87 -10.46 -14.85
N GLY A 20 -11.86 -10.66 -13.98
CA GLY A 20 -12.78 -11.78 -14.06
C GLY A 20 -13.70 -11.59 -15.26
N ASP A 21 -13.55 -12.47 -16.25
CA ASP A 21 -14.48 -12.83 -17.33
C ASP A 21 -15.82 -12.07 -17.34
N HIS A 22 -15.84 -10.91 -18.00
CA HIS A 22 -17.05 -10.40 -18.61
C HIS A 22 -17.07 -10.85 -20.07
N ASP A 23 -17.64 -12.02 -20.33
CA ASP A 23 -18.35 -12.30 -21.59
C ASP A 23 -19.55 -11.33 -21.64
N HIS A 24 -19.26 -10.09 -21.97
CA HIS A 24 -20.24 -9.12 -22.39
C HIS A 24 -19.87 -8.76 -23.81
N GLU A 25 -20.68 -9.27 -24.76
CA GLU A 25 -20.85 -8.64 -26.05
C GLU A 25 -21.33 -7.19 -25.80
N HIS A 26 -20.39 -6.30 -25.54
CA HIS A 26 -20.63 -4.87 -25.59
C HIS A 26 -20.68 -4.51 -27.07
N GLU A 27 -21.86 -4.68 -27.68
CA GLU A 27 -22.24 -3.83 -28.79
C GLU A 27 -22.14 -2.38 -28.28
N HIS A 28 -21.04 -1.72 -28.62
CA HIS A 28 -20.92 -0.28 -28.52
C HIS A 28 -21.88 0.36 -29.54
N ASN A 29 -23.17 0.34 -29.23
CA ASN A 29 -24.13 1.18 -29.92
C ASN A 29 -23.98 2.60 -29.37
N HIS A 30 -23.02 3.34 -29.89
CA HIS A 30 -22.96 4.78 -29.73
C HIS A 30 -24.09 5.41 -30.54
N SER A 31 -25.29 5.48 -29.94
CA SER A 31 -26.37 6.32 -30.43
C SER A 31 -26.02 7.79 -30.18
N HIS A 32 -25.53 8.47 -31.21
CA HIS A 32 -25.44 9.93 -31.21
C HIS A 32 -26.80 10.53 -31.57
N ASN A 33 -27.59 10.89 -30.56
CA ASN A 33 -28.72 11.82 -30.62
C ASN A 33 -29.08 12.10 -29.15
N ASP A 34 -29.03 13.28 -28.55
CA ASP A 34 -29.25 14.65 -29.01
C ASP A 34 -28.45 15.64 -28.13
N SER A 35 -27.85 16.66 -28.75
CA SER A 35 -27.70 18.04 -28.25
C SER A 35 -27.39 18.28 -26.74
N CYS A 36 -26.10 18.22 -26.35
CA CYS A 36 -25.61 18.93 -25.16
C CYS A 36 -24.50 19.92 -25.53
N ASN A 37 -24.90 21.16 -25.77
CA ASN A 37 -24.05 22.33 -25.90
C ASN A 37 -23.62 22.81 -24.51
N CYS A 38 -22.44 22.39 -24.04
CA CYS A 38 -21.83 22.93 -22.83
C CYS A 38 -20.35 23.26 -23.08
N GLY A 39 -20.13 24.35 -23.82
CA GLY A 39 -18.88 25.10 -23.67
C GLY A 39 -18.93 25.92 -22.39
N HIS A 40 -17.87 25.87 -21.57
CA HIS A 40 -17.30 27.10 -21.02
C HIS A 40 -15.88 26.92 -20.52
N ASP A 41 -15.08 27.88 -20.97
CA ASP A 41 -13.74 28.27 -20.54
C ASP A 41 -13.73 28.69 -19.05
N HIS A 42 -12.77 28.20 -18.27
CA HIS A 42 -12.62 28.57 -16.87
C HIS A 42 -11.66 29.76 -16.73
N SER A 43 -12.22 30.96 -16.88
CA SER A 43 -11.56 32.20 -16.44
C SER A 43 -11.65 32.31 -14.92
N HIS A 44 -10.51 32.18 -14.23
CA HIS A 44 -10.41 32.54 -12.82
C HIS A 44 -10.29 34.07 -12.70
N ASN A 45 -11.30 34.73 -12.15
CA ASN A 45 -11.11 36.03 -11.54
C ASN A 45 -11.97 36.21 -10.28
N ASP A 46 -11.35 36.90 -9.33
CA ASP A 46 -11.88 37.62 -8.19
C ASP A 46 -12.10 36.90 -6.84
N GLU A 47 -11.68 37.69 -5.85
CA GLU A 47 -11.55 37.46 -4.43
C GLU A 47 -12.87 37.14 -3.73
N LYS A 48 -12.75 36.23 -2.76
CA LYS A 48 -13.62 36.03 -1.59
C LYS A 48 -15.11 35.88 -1.91
N THR A 49 -15.63 34.66 -1.82
CA THR A 49 -16.77 34.33 -0.95
C THR A 49 -16.84 32.81 -0.79
N SER A 50 -16.94 32.36 0.46
CA SER A 50 -17.27 31.01 0.90
C SER A 50 -18.18 30.24 -0.06
N CYS A 51 -17.72 29.11 -0.60
CA CYS A 51 -18.61 28.19 -1.31
C CYS A 51 -19.52 27.51 -0.28
N GLY A 52 -20.72 28.06 -0.11
CA GLY A 52 -21.80 27.53 0.71
C GLY A 52 -22.44 26.30 0.09
N CYS A 53 -21.66 25.25 -0.13
CA CYS A 53 -22.17 23.92 -0.43
C CYS A 53 -22.28 23.19 0.91
N ASN A 54 -23.46 23.29 1.53
CA ASN A 54 -23.88 22.45 2.64
C ASN A 54 -24.14 21.02 2.13
N HIS A 55 -23.10 20.38 1.62
CA HIS A 55 -23.05 18.94 1.43
C HIS A 55 -22.22 18.41 2.59
N ASP A 56 -22.88 17.71 3.50
CA ASP A 56 -22.20 16.73 4.33
C ASP A 56 -21.47 15.80 3.37
N HIS A 57 -20.18 16.03 3.21
CA HIS A 57 -19.30 15.00 2.71
C HIS A 57 -19.22 14.00 3.85
N GLU A 58 -20.22 13.12 3.93
CA GLU A 58 -19.99 11.80 4.48
C GLU A 58 -18.78 11.27 3.72
N HIS A 59 -17.63 11.32 4.38
CA HIS A 59 -16.50 10.51 4.01
C HIS A 59 -16.96 9.08 4.27
N HIS A 60 -17.70 8.54 3.31
CA HIS A 60 -17.82 7.12 3.13
C HIS A 60 -16.36 6.69 2.93
N HIS A 61 -15.76 6.19 4.00
CA HIS A 61 -14.71 5.20 3.87
C HIS A 61 -15.44 4.03 3.24
N ASP A 62 -15.64 4.09 1.92
CA ASP A 62 -15.77 2.89 1.15
C ASP A 62 -14.62 2.02 1.65
N GLU A 63 -14.97 0.87 2.21
CA GLU A 63 -14.01 -0.21 2.45
C GLU A 63 -13.53 -0.71 1.08
N GLU A 64 -13.01 0.20 0.24
CA GLU A 64 -12.11 -0.13 -0.84
C GLU A 64 -11.08 -1.03 -0.20
N GLU A 65 -10.96 -2.26 -0.71
CA GLU A 65 -9.94 -3.21 -0.31
C GLU A 65 -8.59 -2.48 -0.34
N ILE A 66 -8.17 -1.94 0.81
CA ILE A 66 -6.83 -1.40 0.94
C ILE A 66 -5.95 -2.61 0.68
N ASP A 67 -5.18 -2.50 -0.39
CA ASP A 67 -4.29 -3.52 -0.88
C ASP A 67 -3.53 -4.14 0.30
N SER A 68 -3.59 -5.45 0.41
CA SER A 68 -3.02 -6.21 1.52
C SER A 68 -1.52 -5.94 1.68
N GLU A 69 -0.83 -5.68 0.57
CA GLU A 69 0.56 -5.23 0.56
C GLU A 69 0.71 -3.86 1.20
N LEU A 70 -0.18 -2.91 0.94
CA LEU A 70 -0.14 -1.59 1.57
C LEU A 70 -0.29 -1.68 3.09
N LYS A 71 -1.18 -2.55 3.60
CA LYS A 71 -1.36 -2.76 5.04
C LYS A 71 -0.08 -3.33 5.69
N ILE A 72 0.47 -4.39 5.11
CA ILE A 72 1.66 -5.05 5.63
C ILE A 72 2.87 -4.12 5.55
N THR A 73 3.11 -3.48 4.41
CA THR A 73 4.26 -2.58 4.23
C THR A 73 4.16 -1.34 5.12
N ALA A 74 2.98 -0.74 5.28
CA ALA A 74 2.79 0.37 6.22
C ALA A 74 3.11 -0.05 7.66
N LYS A 75 2.68 -1.25 8.06
CA LYS A 75 2.98 -1.78 9.40
C LYS A 75 4.48 -2.03 9.59
N ILE A 76 5.17 -2.64 8.62
CA ILE A 76 6.64 -2.83 8.65
C ILE A 76 7.36 -1.49 8.85
N ARG A 77 6.95 -0.46 8.10
CA ARG A 77 7.56 0.88 8.16
C ARG A 77 7.34 1.59 9.49
N SER A 78 6.35 1.15 10.29
CA SER A 78 6.06 1.71 11.61
C SER A 78 6.96 1.18 12.73
N PHE A 79 7.66 0.05 12.53
CA PHE A 79 8.46 -0.60 13.58
C PHE A 79 9.80 0.10 13.90
N GLY A 80 10.26 1.01 13.03
CA GLY A 80 11.51 1.74 13.23
C GLY A 80 12.16 2.17 11.93
N ALA A 81 13.49 2.31 11.94
CA ALA A 81 14.24 2.65 10.75
C ALA A 81 14.33 1.42 9.83
N TRP A 82 14.00 1.59 8.55
CA TRP A 82 13.85 0.46 7.62
C TRP A 82 14.53 0.75 6.28
N ALA A 83 14.83 -0.32 5.56
CA ALA A 83 15.25 -0.31 4.17
C ALA A 83 14.61 -1.49 3.44
N GLN A 84 14.09 -1.26 2.24
CA GLN A 84 13.59 -2.33 1.38
C GLN A 84 14.77 -2.94 0.62
N VAL A 85 14.91 -4.26 0.68
CA VAL A 85 16.04 -5.00 0.08
C VAL A 85 15.60 -5.89 -1.09
N MET A 86 14.34 -6.35 -1.06
CA MET A 86 13.67 -6.99 -2.19
C MET A 86 12.20 -6.52 -2.20
N PRO A 87 11.43 -6.74 -3.29
CA PRO A 87 10.01 -6.35 -3.33
C PRO A 87 9.25 -6.79 -2.08
N GLU A 88 9.48 -8.03 -1.65
CA GLU A 88 8.79 -8.69 -0.54
C GLU A 88 9.59 -8.71 0.78
N SER A 89 10.72 -7.99 0.84
CA SER A 89 11.67 -8.08 1.96
C SER A 89 12.20 -6.73 2.43
N PHE A 90 12.14 -6.53 3.74
CA PHE A 90 12.57 -5.32 4.43
C PHE A 90 13.56 -5.68 5.52
N VAL A 91 14.59 -4.87 5.66
CA VAL A 91 15.44 -4.87 6.86
C VAL A 91 15.01 -3.74 7.76
N VAL A 92 14.75 -4.06 9.02
CA VAL A 92 14.21 -3.13 10.02
C VAL A 92 15.09 -3.14 11.26
N LYS A 93 15.48 -1.94 11.71
CA LYS A 93 16.04 -1.74 13.04
C LYS A 93 14.90 -1.40 14.00
N SER A 94 14.69 -2.24 15.00
CA SER A 94 13.60 -2.07 15.97
C SER A 94 14.03 -2.47 17.38
N ASP A 95 13.40 -1.86 18.38
CA ASP A 95 13.52 -2.26 19.79
C ASP A 95 12.51 -3.37 20.15
N LEU A 96 11.54 -3.65 19.28
CA LEU A 96 10.64 -4.80 19.40
C LEU A 96 11.39 -6.11 19.17
N SER A 97 10.88 -7.19 19.76
CA SER A 97 11.30 -8.55 19.46
C SER A 97 10.69 -9.05 18.14
N ALA A 98 11.32 -10.06 17.55
CA ALA A 98 10.78 -10.75 16.36
C ALA A 98 9.33 -11.23 16.56
N LYS A 99 9.00 -11.70 17.76
CA LYS A 99 7.66 -12.21 18.10
C LYS A 99 6.63 -11.09 18.18
N GLU A 100 6.97 -9.96 18.80
CA GLU A 100 6.07 -8.80 18.88
C GLU A 100 5.74 -8.25 17.48
N MET A 101 6.76 -8.05 16.64
CA MET A 101 6.53 -7.61 15.26
C MET A 101 5.70 -8.61 14.47
N TYR A 102 5.94 -9.91 14.65
CA TYR A 102 5.14 -10.94 13.99
C TYR A 102 3.66 -10.87 14.39
N GLU A 103 3.34 -10.75 15.68
CA GLU A 103 1.95 -10.62 16.13
C GLU A 103 1.29 -9.34 15.58
N GLU A 104 2.04 -8.23 15.52
CA GLU A 104 1.55 -6.99 14.93
C GLU A 104 1.31 -7.08 13.42
N LEU A 105 2.18 -7.75 12.67
CA LEU A 105 1.98 -7.99 11.24
C LEU A 105 0.83 -8.95 10.99
N LYS A 106 0.71 -9.99 11.80
CA LYS A 106 -0.38 -10.96 11.73
C LYS A 106 -1.75 -10.32 11.94
N SER A 107 -1.82 -9.24 12.73
CA SER A 107 -3.06 -8.49 12.96
C SER A 107 -3.58 -7.75 11.74
N VAL A 108 -2.73 -7.52 10.73
CA VAL A 108 -3.06 -6.80 9.49
C VAL A 108 -2.97 -7.66 8.23
N SER A 109 -2.52 -8.90 8.34
CA SER A 109 -2.41 -9.86 7.23
C SER A 109 -3.70 -10.64 7.02
N ASN A 110 -3.93 -11.07 5.79
CA ASN A 110 -5.06 -11.93 5.45
C ASN A 110 -4.77 -13.41 5.73
N ALA A 111 -5.83 -14.22 5.68
CA ALA A 111 -5.68 -15.66 5.72
C ALA A 111 -4.98 -16.16 4.45
N GLY A 112 -3.85 -16.84 4.61
CA GLY A 112 -3.05 -17.37 3.50
C GLY A 112 -1.74 -16.63 3.27
N ASP A 113 -1.65 -15.38 3.73
CA ASP A 113 -0.40 -14.62 3.70
C ASP A 113 0.67 -15.31 4.54
N ILE A 114 1.91 -15.23 4.06
CA ILE A 114 3.07 -15.80 4.76
C ILE A 114 3.90 -14.64 5.29
N LEU A 115 4.25 -14.71 6.58
CA LEU A 115 5.07 -13.72 7.25
C LEU A 115 6.27 -14.42 7.91
N LEU A 116 7.47 -13.91 7.67
CA LEU A 116 8.70 -14.37 8.31
C LEU A 116 9.46 -13.18 8.89
N VAL A 117 9.70 -13.21 10.20
CA VAL A 117 10.52 -12.23 10.90
C VAL A 117 11.75 -12.94 11.46
N THR A 118 12.92 -12.61 10.94
CA THR A 118 14.19 -13.23 11.34
C THR A 118 15.12 -12.18 11.89
N LYS A 119 15.63 -12.39 13.11
CA LYS A 119 16.71 -11.55 13.65
C LYS A 119 17.99 -11.85 12.88
N ILE A 120 18.69 -10.82 12.44
CA ILE A 120 19.94 -10.95 11.69
C ILE A 120 21.10 -10.30 12.43
N ASP A 121 22.30 -10.85 12.22
CA ASP A 121 23.54 -10.24 12.65
C ASP A 121 24.08 -9.36 11.49
N PRO A 122 24.20 -8.04 11.65
CA PRO A 122 24.66 -7.15 10.58
C PRO A 122 26.07 -7.46 10.08
N SER A 123 26.91 -8.11 10.88
CA SER A 123 28.28 -8.48 10.48
C SER A 123 28.32 -9.67 9.51
N GLU A 124 27.26 -10.46 9.46
CA GLU A 124 27.11 -11.65 8.61
C GLU A 124 26.20 -11.38 7.40
N VAL A 125 25.78 -10.14 7.17
CA VAL A 125 24.94 -9.76 6.02
C VAL A 125 25.80 -9.51 4.79
N ALA A 126 25.58 -10.32 3.75
CA ALA A 126 26.12 -10.09 2.41
C ALA A 126 25.02 -9.50 1.50
N TYR A 127 25.26 -8.33 0.94
CA TYR A 127 24.35 -7.67 0.01
C TYR A 127 25.12 -6.84 -1.02
N GLU A 128 24.61 -6.73 -2.25
CA GLU A 128 25.29 -6.04 -3.36
C GLU A 128 25.47 -4.54 -3.09
N ASN A 129 24.51 -3.91 -2.38
CA ASN A 129 24.58 -2.49 -2.05
C ASN A 129 25.37 -2.26 -0.75
N GLU A 130 26.61 -1.80 -0.87
CA GLU A 130 27.49 -1.49 0.25
C GLU A 130 26.91 -0.41 1.19
N ALA A 131 26.17 0.57 0.68
CA ALA A 131 25.57 1.62 1.51
C ALA A 131 24.53 1.07 2.49
N LEU A 132 23.81 0.01 2.11
CA LEU A 132 22.92 -0.70 3.02
C LEU A 132 23.74 -1.42 4.10
N VAL A 133 24.78 -2.16 3.71
CA VAL A 133 25.64 -2.91 4.65
C VAL A 133 26.28 -1.96 5.68
N GLU A 134 26.79 -0.82 5.22
CA GLU A 134 27.28 0.23 6.11
C GLU A 134 26.19 0.78 7.02
N TRP A 135 24.99 1.03 6.48
CA TRP A 135 23.86 1.49 7.29
C TRP A 135 23.50 0.48 8.37
N LEU A 136 23.49 -0.82 8.08
CA LEU A 136 23.20 -1.87 9.06
C LEU A 136 24.21 -1.90 10.22
N ASN A 137 25.47 -1.62 9.92
CA ASN A 137 26.56 -1.64 10.90
C ASN A 137 26.71 -0.32 11.70
N LYS A 138 25.89 0.70 11.40
CA LYS A 138 25.79 1.96 12.18
C LYS A 138 24.76 1.83 13.29
#